data_AF-A0A7Z9T8H1-F1
#
_entry.id   AF-A0A7Z9T8H1-F1
#
_cell.length_a   1.000
_cell.length_b   1.000
_cell.length_c   1.000
_cell.angle_alpha   90.00
_cell.angle_beta   90.00
_cell.angle_gamma   90.00
#
_symmetry.space_group_name_H-M   'P 1'
#
loop_
_entity.id
_entity.type
_entity.pdbx_description
1 polymer ?
#
loop_
_entity_poly.entity_id
_entity_poly.type
_entity_poly.pdbx_seq_one_letter_code
_entity_poly.pdbx_strand_id
1 'polypeptide(L)'
;TISWANDTTPLPMENNPRVVFERLFGDSGSTDPTVRKARLAKDASLLDSVTERADDLSRQLGTGDRRKLTQYLDAVRDIERRIQMAELQSDRELPVVEQPAGVPGTFGEHAQLMFDLMALAYETDLTRVTTFMMGREITGRTYSEIGVPDAHHPISHHQKDPAKLAKLTKINQYHCELFAKFIERLSNTPDGDGTLLDHSMIVYGAGMADSNAHASQNLPILLAGGVAGGGRHIMYPEDTPLANLQLSLLDKLGVPTESLGHATGKLPIDPLG
;
A
#
# COMPACT_ATOMS: atom_id res chain seq x y z
N THR A 1 7.02 -9.51 4.66
CA THR A 1 7.01 -8.11 4.23
C THR A 1 7.01 -8.07 2.70
N ILE A 2 6.43 -7.04 2.10
CA ILE A 2 6.46 -6.80 0.64
C ILE A 2 7.13 -5.46 0.30
N SER A 3 7.76 -4.82 1.30
CA SER A 3 8.44 -3.54 1.14
C SER A 3 9.75 -3.55 1.92
N TRP A 4 10.80 -2.99 1.31
CA TRP A 4 12.18 -3.06 1.78
C TRP A 4 12.84 -1.69 1.61
N ALA A 5 13.59 -1.24 2.61
CA ALA A 5 14.33 0.02 2.54
C ALA A 5 15.62 -0.12 1.72
N ASN A 6 16.16 -1.34 1.68
CA ASN A 6 17.31 -1.78 0.90
C ASN A 6 17.30 -3.31 0.84
N ASP A 7 18.28 -3.89 0.15
CA ASP A 7 18.44 -5.32 -0.13
C ASP A 7 18.37 -6.26 1.10
N THR A 8 18.56 -5.72 2.31
CA THR A 8 18.64 -6.52 3.55
C THR A 8 17.71 -6.04 4.66
N THR A 9 17.05 -4.89 4.48
CA THR A 9 16.26 -4.25 5.53
C THR A 9 14.77 -4.24 5.18
N PRO A 10 13.96 -5.15 5.73
CA PRO A 10 12.53 -5.16 5.50
C PRO A 10 11.88 -3.98 6.22
N LEU A 11 10.93 -3.31 5.56
CA LEU A 11 10.10 -2.31 6.22
C LEU A 11 9.01 -3.01 7.06
N PRO A 12 8.72 -2.53 8.28
CA PRO A 12 7.66 -3.07 9.10
C PRO A 12 6.31 -2.80 8.43
N MET A 13 5.44 -3.81 8.46
CA MET A 13 4.06 -3.68 8.00
C MET A 13 3.25 -3.03 9.11
N GLU A 14 2.34 -2.12 8.76
CA GLU A 14 1.38 -1.55 9.69
C GLU A 14 -0.01 -2.10 9.36
N ASN A 15 -0.65 -2.75 10.35
CA ASN A 15 -1.97 -3.34 10.19
C ASN A 15 -3.04 -2.61 11.00
N ASN A 16 -2.68 -1.63 11.83
CA ASN A 16 -3.62 -0.82 12.59
C ASN A 16 -3.95 0.47 11.82
N PRO A 17 -5.18 0.62 11.29
CA PRO A 17 -5.59 1.82 10.55
C PRO A 17 -5.42 3.12 11.34
N ARG A 18 -5.54 3.09 12.66
CA ARG A 18 -5.27 4.25 13.52
C ARG A 18 -3.82 4.73 13.36
N VAL A 19 -2.87 3.80 13.44
CA VAL A 19 -1.44 4.12 13.33
C VAL A 19 -1.09 4.58 11.91
N VAL A 20 -1.73 4.01 10.89
CA VAL A 20 -1.59 4.49 9.51
C VAL A 20 -2.12 5.92 9.37
N PHE A 21 -3.31 6.20 9.90
CA PHE A 21 -3.90 7.54 9.90
C PHE A 21 -2.99 8.55 10.61
N GLU A 22 -2.51 8.22 11.82
CA GLU A 22 -1.57 9.05 12.58
C GLU A 22 -0.27 9.29 11.81
N ARG A 23 0.19 8.28 11.05
CA ARG A 23 1.38 8.44 10.21
C ARG A 23 1.12 9.42 9.06
N LEU A 24 -0.04 9.36 8.42
CA LEU A 24 -0.39 10.21 7.28
C LEU A 24 -0.72 11.65 7.71
N PHE A 25 -1.54 11.82 8.74
CA PHE A 25 -2.14 13.11 9.10
C PHE A 25 -1.65 13.69 10.43
N GLY A 26 -0.84 12.93 11.18
CA GLY A 26 -0.47 13.25 12.55
C GLY A 26 -1.53 12.78 13.56
N ASP A 27 -1.21 12.91 14.85
CA ASP A 27 -2.15 12.64 15.95
C ASP A 27 -3.15 13.81 16.14
N SER A 28 -3.76 14.30 15.06
CA SER A 28 -4.77 15.36 15.15
C SER A 28 -6.14 14.82 15.58
N GLY A 29 -6.38 13.52 15.46
CA GLY A 29 -7.68 12.89 15.71
C GLY A 29 -8.70 13.08 14.58
N SER A 30 -8.46 14.03 13.67
CA SER A 30 -9.29 14.30 12.48
C SER A 30 -8.47 15.03 11.42
N THR A 31 -8.88 14.94 10.15
CA THR A 31 -8.32 15.75 9.05
C THR A 31 -8.89 17.17 8.98
N ASP A 32 -9.74 17.57 9.95
CA ASP A 32 -10.26 18.94 10.06
C ASP A 32 -9.13 20.00 9.99
N PRO A 33 -9.24 21.01 9.11
CA PRO A 33 -8.17 21.98 8.88
C PRO A 33 -7.74 22.73 10.15
N THR A 34 -8.68 23.07 11.04
CA THR A 34 -8.39 23.83 12.26
C THR A 34 -7.61 22.99 13.26
N VAL A 35 -8.00 21.73 13.42
CA VAL A 35 -7.35 20.77 14.32
C VAL A 35 -5.96 20.41 13.78
N ARG A 36 -5.87 20.14 12.47
CA ARG A 36 -4.60 19.79 11.80
C ARG A 36 -3.59 20.93 11.88
N LYS A 37 -3.99 22.18 11.60
CA LYS A 37 -3.10 23.35 11.66
C LYS A 37 -2.56 23.59 13.07
N ALA A 38 -3.41 23.47 14.09
CA ALA A 38 -2.99 23.60 15.49
C ALA A 38 -1.97 22.53 15.88
N ARG A 39 -2.13 21.29 15.40
CA ARG A 39 -1.21 20.19 15.68
C ARG A 39 0.11 20.35 14.93
N LEU A 40 0.09 20.69 13.64
CA LEU A 40 1.31 20.92 12.84
C LEU A 40 2.21 22.00 13.48
N ALA A 41 1.62 23.11 13.94
CA ALA A 41 2.37 24.17 14.62
C ALA A 41 3.03 23.68 15.92
N LYS A 42 2.35 22.80 16.67
CA LYS A 42 2.91 22.17 17.87
C LYS A 42 4.04 21.20 17.55
N ASP A 43 3.87 20.39 16.51
CA ASP A 43 4.85 19.37 16.12
C ASP A 43 6.13 20.03 15.58
N ALA A 44 6.02 21.12 14.79
CA ALA A 44 7.16 21.91 14.34
C ALA A 44 7.99 22.46 15.51
N SER A 45 7.33 23.05 16.51
CA SER A 45 7.99 23.57 17.71
C SER A 45 8.69 22.48 18.55
N LEU A 46 8.13 21.26 18.59
CA LEU A 46 8.76 20.13 19.27
C LEU A 46 9.97 19.62 18.50
N LEU A 47 9.89 19.54 17.17
CA LEU A 47 10.99 19.12 16.32
C LEU A 47 12.20 20.04 16.43
N ASP A 48 12.00 21.35 16.40
CA ASP A 48 13.08 22.33 16.58
C ASP A 48 13.87 22.06 17.87
N SER A 49 13.14 21.80 18.98
CA SER A 49 13.73 21.50 20.30
C SER A 49 14.48 20.14 20.34
N VAL A 50 14.00 19.14 19.61
CA VAL A 50 14.62 17.80 19.56
C VAL A 50 15.87 17.81 18.68
N THR A 51 15.82 18.46 17.52
CA THR A 51 16.93 18.52 16.57
C THR A 51 18.14 19.25 17.19
N GLU A 52 17.93 20.39 17.84
CA GLU A 52 19.00 21.11 18.55
C GLU A 52 19.70 20.22 19.61
N ARG A 53 18.91 19.50 20.42
CA ARG A 53 19.43 18.61 21.47
C ARG A 53 20.12 17.37 20.90
N ALA A 54 19.61 16.84 19.79
CA ALA A 54 20.20 15.68 19.13
C ALA A 54 21.57 16.02 18.51
N ASP A 55 21.73 17.21 17.94
CA ASP A 55 23.01 17.70 17.43
C ASP A 55 24.04 17.90 18.55
N ASP A 56 23.63 18.45 19.69
CA ASP A 56 24.45 18.56 20.90
C ASP A 56 24.93 17.18 21.39
N LEU A 57 24.03 16.21 21.45
CA LEU A 57 24.34 14.86 21.90
C LEU A 57 25.23 14.11 20.89
N SER A 58 24.98 14.25 19.59
CA SER A 58 25.78 13.62 18.52
C SER A 58 27.26 13.99 18.62
N ARG A 59 27.56 15.24 18.99
CA ARG A 59 28.92 15.73 19.23
C ARG A 59 29.64 15.03 20.38
N GLN A 60 28.90 14.51 21.36
CA GLN A 60 29.43 13.89 22.57
C GLN A 60 29.50 12.35 22.51
N LEU A 61 28.79 11.72 21.57
CA LEU A 61 28.70 10.26 21.47
C LEU A 61 29.85 9.62 20.67
N GLY A 62 30.22 8.40 21.07
CA GLY A 62 31.11 7.52 20.31
C GLY A 62 30.45 6.90 19.07
N THR A 63 31.24 6.26 18.22
CA THR A 63 30.81 5.74 16.90
C THR A 63 29.67 4.72 16.95
N GLY A 64 29.58 3.89 18.01
CA GLY A 64 28.50 2.92 18.19
C GLY A 64 27.15 3.56 18.49
N ASP A 65 27.13 4.54 19.40
CA ASP A 65 25.89 5.22 19.82
C ASP A 65 25.42 6.23 18.77
N ARG A 66 26.34 6.82 17.99
CA ARG A 66 25.99 7.64 16.83
C ARG A 66 25.11 6.89 15.83
N ARG A 67 25.33 5.59 15.62
CA ARG A 67 24.51 4.80 14.69
C ARG A 67 23.05 4.68 15.14
N LYS A 68 22.81 4.49 16.45
CA LYS A 68 21.45 4.47 17.00
C LYS A 68 20.81 5.85 16.93
N LEU A 69 21.57 6.90 17.22
CA LEU A 69 21.11 8.28 17.10
C LEU A 69 20.75 8.62 15.65
N THR A 70 21.52 8.15 14.66
CA THR A 70 21.19 8.31 13.24
C THR A 70 19.84 7.68 12.89
N GLN A 71 19.56 6.46 13.35
CA GLN A 71 18.25 5.82 13.12
C GLN A 71 17.09 6.63 13.75
N TYR A 72 17.32 7.24 14.92
CA TYR A 72 16.34 8.12 15.54
C TYR A 72 16.15 9.41 14.73
N LEU A 73 17.22 10.02 14.25
CA LEU A 73 17.19 11.23 13.42
C LEU A 73 16.53 10.98 12.05
N ASP A 74 16.64 9.78 11.50
CA ASP A 74 15.91 9.42 10.28
C ASP A 74 14.38 9.42 10.51
N ALA A 75 13.92 8.96 11.68
CA ALA A 75 12.50 9.05 12.06
C ALA A 75 12.04 10.50 12.30
N VAL A 76 12.92 11.38 12.81
CA VAL A 76 12.68 12.83 12.95
C VAL A 76 12.50 13.48 11.58
N ARG A 77 13.38 13.18 10.62
CA ARG A 77 13.29 13.67 9.23
C ARG A 77 12.03 13.19 8.52
N ASP A 78 11.50 12.02 8.85
CA ASP A 78 10.21 11.55 8.34
C ASP A 78 9.05 12.41 8.84
N ILE A 79 9.12 12.93 10.07
CA ILE A 79 8.11 13.88 10.59
C ILE A 79 8.27 15.24 9.89
N GLU A 80 9.50 15.76 9.79
CA GLU A 80 9.77 17.05 9.11
C GLU A 80 9.27 17.05 7.66
N ARG A 81 9.56 16.00 6.89
CA ARG A 81 9.06 15.86 5.51
C ARG A 81 7.53 15.88 5.45
N ARG A 82 6.84 15.28 6.42
CA ARG A 82 5.37 15.28 6.47
C ARG A 82 4.82 16.66 6.80
N ILE A 83 5.45 17.40 7.70
CA ILE A 83 5.08 18.79 7.98
C ILE A 83 5.26 19.64 6.72
N GLN A 84 6.40 19.54 6.04
CA GLN A 84 6.66 20.25 4.79
C GLN A 84 5.62 19.93 3.70
N MET A 85 5.28 18.65 3.51
CA MET A 85 4.24 18.25 2.57
C MET A 85 2.88 18.82 2.95
N ALA A 86 2.52 18.80 4.24
CA ALA A 86 1.27 19.38 4.73
C ALA A 86 1.20 20.89 4.55
N GLU A 87 2.33 21.61 4.72
CA GLU A 87 2.42 23.05 4.48
C GLU A 87 2.31 23.41 3.00
N LEU A 88 2.97 22.66 2.10
CA LEU A 88 2.84 22.82 0.66
C LEU A 88 1.41 22.59 0.15
N GLN A 89 0.60 21.88 0.95
CA GLN A 89 -0.78 21.52 0.65
C GLN A 89 -1.80 22.31 1.47
N SER A 90 -1.40 23.41 2.13
CA SER A 90 -2.27 24.18 3.03
C SER A 90 -3.58 24.64 2.39
N ASP A 91 -3.56 24.85 1.08
CA ASP A 91 -4.68 25.39 0.30
C ASP A 91 -5.58 24.30 -0.29
N ARG A 92 -5.22 23.02 -0.11
CA ARG A 92 -5.99 21.87 -0.61
C ARG A 92 -7.05 21.49 0.42
N GLU A 93 -8.32 21.57 0.04
CA GLU A 93 -9.41 21.10 0.89
C GLU A 93 -9.32 19.58 1.05
N LEU A 94 -9.15 19.13 2.29
CA LEU A 94 -9.17 17.71 2.61
C LEU A 94 -10.61 17.29 2.93
N PRO A 95 -11.05 16.08 2.53
CA PRO A 95 -12.28 15.53 3.08
C PRO A 95 -12.09 15.34 4.59
N VAL A 96 -13.11 15.71 5.37
CA VAL A 96 -13.09 15.54 6.83
C VAL A 96 -13.30 14.06 7.14
N VAL A 97 -12.27 13.45 7.72
CA VAL A 97 -12.20 12.04 8.08
C VAL A 97 -11.75 11.96 9.52
N GLU A 98 -12.56 11.28 10.33
CA GLU A 98 -12.23 11.01 11.73
C GLU A 98 -11.18 9.90 11.82
N GLN A 99 -10.28 10.04 12.78
CA GLN A 99 -9.26 9.04 13.04
C GLN A 99 -9.92 7.70 13.42
N PRO A 100 -9.49 6.58 12.79
CA PRO A 100 -10.05 5.29 13.12
C PRO A 100 -9.81 4.86 14.57
N ALA A 101 -10.78 4.10 15.11
CA ALA A 101 -10.68 3.57 16.47
C ALA A 101 -9.48 2.62 16.65
N GLY A 102 -9.13 1.86 15.61
CA GLY A 102 -8.08 0.83 15.63
C GLY A 102 -8.32 -0.22 14.55
N VAL A 103 -7.93 -1.47 14.81
CA VAL A 103 -8.22 -2.62 13.93
C VAL A 103 -9.70 -3.00 14.07
N PRO A 104 -10.51 -2.97 12.98
CA PRO A 104 -11.91 -3.40 13.00
C PRO A 104 -12.12 -4.89 13.31
N GLY A 105 -13.38 -5.26 13.59
CA GLY A 105 -13.75 -6.63 13.98
C GLY A 105 -13.76 -7.61 12.81
N THR A 106 -14.11 -7.14 11.61
CA THR A 106 -14.18 -7.98 10.40
C THR A 106 -13.02 -7.73 9.44
N PHE A 107 -12.77 -8.68 8.53
CA PHE A 107 -11.78 -8.48 7.47
C PHE A 107 -12.21 -7.39 6.50
N GLY A 108 -13.50 -7.40 6.12
CA GLY A 108 -14.06 -6.43 5.19
C GLY A 108 -13.86 -4.99 5.63
N GLU A 109 -14.23 -4.69 6.87
CA GLU A 109 -14.06 -3.34 7.45
C GLU A 109 -12.58 -2.96 7.51
N HIS A 110 -11.70 -3.89 7.91
CA HIS A 110 -10.26 -3.63 7.94
C HIS A 110 -9.69 -3.32 6.56
N ALA A 111 -9.98 -4.16 5.56
CA ALA A 111 -9.48 -3.99 4.21
C ALA A 111 -10.04 -2.72 3.54
N GLN A 112 -11.35 -2.46 3.69
CA GLN A 112 -12.00 -1.25 3.19
C GLN A 112 -11.37 -0.01 3.81
N LEU A 113 -11.18 0.00 5.13
CA LEU A 113 -10.57 1.14 5.82
C LEU A 113 -9.11 1.38 5.40
N MET A 114 -8.34 0.31 5.18
CA MET A 114 -6.98 0.44 4.66
C MET A 114 -6.97 0.99 3.23
N PHE A 115 -7.85 0.50 2.35
CA PHE A 115 -8.04 1.07 1.01
C PHE A 115 -8.47 2.53 1.06
N ASP A 116 -9.31 2.88 2.04
CA ASP A 116 -9.77 4.25 2.19
C ASP A 116 -8.65 5.20 2.61
N LEU A 117 -7.75 4.74 3.49
CA LEU A 117 -6.55 5.49 3.85
C LEU A 117 -5.57 5.59 2.67
N MET A 118 -5.45 4.57 1.83
CA MET A 118 -4.64 4.62 0.60
C MET A 118 -5.17 5.67 -0.38
N ALA A 119 -6.46 5.63 -0.69
CA ALA A 119 -7.10 6.59 -1.58
C ALA A 119 -7.00 8.01 -1.02
N LEU A 120 -7.20 8.19 0.30
CA LEU A 120 -7.03 9.49 0.94
C LEU A 120 -5.57 9.97 0.85
N ALA A 121 -4.58 9.10 1.04
CA ALA A 121 -3.17 9.47 0.90
C ALA A 121 -2.83 9.93 -0.53
N TYR A 122 -3.47 9.37 -1.56
CA TYR A 122 -3.32 9.84 -2.95
C TYR A 122 -4.08 11.13 -3.23
N GLU A 123 -5.34 11.23 -2.79
CA GLU A 123 -6.20 12.41 -2.91
C GLU A 123 -5.56 13.66 -2.29
N THR A 124 -4.88 13.44 -1.16
CA THR A 124 -4.18 14.48 -0.39
C THR A 124 -2.71 14.58 -0.74
N ASP A 125 -2.24 13.82 -1.74
CA ASP A 125 -0.88 13.84 -2.26
C ASP A 125 0.22 13.67 -1.19
N LEU A 126 -0.04 12.86 -0.17
CA LEU A 126 0.89 12.61 0.94
C LEU A 126 1.94 11.55 0.60
N THR A 127 1.66 10.67 -0.36
CA THR A 127 2.61 9.67 -0.85
C THR A 127 2.36 9.36 -2.33
N ARG A 128 3.43 9.05 -3.05
CA ARG A 128 3.38 8.60 -4.45
C ARG A 128 3.26 7.07 -4.58
N VAL A 129 3.60 6.32 -3.54
CA VAL A 129 3.69 4.85 -3.58
C VAL A 129 3.02 4.26 -2.35
N THR A 130 2.25 3.19 -2.55
CA THR A 130 1.71 2.38 -1.45
C THR A 130 1.76 0.90 -1.80
N THR A 131 2.00 0.07 -0.80
CA THR A 131 1.92 -1.39 -0.91
C THR A 131 0.96 -1.91 0.16
N PHE A 132 0.00 -2.75 -0.22
CA PHE A 132 -0.95 -3.33 0.73
C PHE A 132 -1.04 -4.84 0.57
N MET A 133 -0.66 -5.56 1.62
CA MET A 133 -0.89 -7.00 1.73
C MET A 133 -2.25 -7.21 2.39
N MET A 134 -3.28 -7.47 1.58
CA MET A 134 -4.65 -7.67 2.09
C MET A 134 -4.73 -8.84 3.08
N GLY A 135 -3.97 -9.91 2.84
CA GLY A 135 -3.90 -11.05 3.74
C GLY A 135 -2.56 -11.78 3.61
N ARG A 136 -2.08 -12.34 4.72
CA ARG A 136 -0.89 -13.20 4.74
C ARG A 136 -1.27 -14.62 4.33
N GLU A 137 -0.50 -15.25 3.46
CA GLU A 137 -0.78 -16.59 2.90
C GLU A 137 -0.97 -17.72 3.94
N ILE A 138 -0.37 -17.60 5.13
CA ILE A 138 -0.46 -18.58 6.22
C ILE A 138 -1.43 -18.09 7.31
N THR A 139 -2.45 -17.32 6.94
CA THR A 139 -3.40 -16.79 7.90
C THR A 139 -4.40 -17.85 8.36
N GLY A 140 -4.58 -17.97 9.68
CA GLY A 140 -5.67 -18.72 10.30
C GLY A 140 -7.00 -17.96 10.32
N ARG A 141 -7.07 -16.79 9.68
CA ARG A 141 -8.26 -15.93 9.66
C ARG A 141 -9.44 -16.63 9.02
N THR A 142 -10.62 -16.37 9.56
CA THR A 142 -11.92 -16.80 9.05
C THR A 142 -12.63 -15.62 8.38
N TYR A 143 -13.62 -15.90 7.54
CA TYR A 143 -14.45 -14.90 6.87
C TYR A 143 -15.92 -15.15 7.21
N SER A 144 -16.23 -15.15 8.52
CA SER A 144 -17.56 -15.45 9.04
C SER A 144 -18.61 -14.47 8.54
N GLU A 145 -18.23 -13.22 8.25
CA GLU A 145 -19.07 -12.16 7.69
C GLU A 145 -19.66 -12.50 6.32
N ILE A 146 -19.00 -13.39 5.57
CA ILE A 146 -19.50 -13.95 4.32
C ILE A 146 -19.84 -15.44 4.47
N GLY A 147 -20.06 -15.93 5.69
CA GLY A 147 -20.47 -17.31 5.94
C GLY A 147 -19.38 -18.37 5.67
N VAL A 148 -18.10 -18.00 5.81
CA VAL A 148 -16.97 -18.96 5.76
C VAL A 148 -16.23 -18.93 7.10
N PRO A 149 -16.71 -19.68 8.12
CA PRO A 149 -16.13 -19.64 9.47
C PRO A 149 -14.87 -20.50 9.60
N ASP A 150 -14.50 -21.29 8.59
CA ASP A 150 -13.28 -22.08 8.62
C ASP A 150 -12.04 -21.21 8.37
N ALA A 151 -10.88 -21.64 8.88
CA ALA A 151 -9.62 -20.94 8.67
C ALA A 151 -9.20 -20.99 7.19
N HIS A 152 -8.84 -19.84 6.61
CA HIS A 152 -8.54 -19.70 5.19
C HIS A 152 -7.41 -20.63 4.71
N HIS A 153 -6.29 -20.65 5.42
CA HIS A 153 -5.11 -21.43 5.01
C HIS A 153 -5.39 -22.95 4.91
N PRO A 154 -6.03 -23.62 5.87
CA PRO A 154 -6.45 -25.01 5.69
C PRO A 154 -7.41 -25.27 4.53
N ILE A 155 -8.29 -24.31 4.20
CA ILE A 155 -9.19 -24.45 3.05
C ILE A 155 -8.39 -24.38 1.74
N SER A 156 -7.33 -23.55 1.68
CA SER A 156 -6.50 -23.38 0.48
C SER A 156 -5.83 -24.69 0.02
N HIS A 157 -5.55 -25.60 0.95
CA HIS A 157 -5.24 -27.00 0.65
C HIS A 157 -6.51 -27.80 0.31
N HIS A 158 -7.15 -27.43 -0.80
CA HIS A 158 -8.49 -27.89 -1.14
C HIS A 158 -8.56 -29.35 -1.58
N GLN A 159 -7.48 -29.97 -2.07
CA GLN A 159 -7.44 -31.37 -2.53
C GLN A 159 -8.55 -31.73 -3.54
N LYS A 160 -9.00 -30.74 -4.32
CA LYS A 160 -10.17 -30.82 -5.22
C LYS A 160 -11.51 -31.12 -4.53
N ASP A 161 -11.60 -30.94 -3.21
CA ASP A 161 -12.85 -30.99 -2.47
C ASP A 161 -13.80 -29.86 -2.93
N PRO A 162 -15.00 -30.18 -3.44
CA PRO A 162 -15.94 -29.17 -3.94
C PRO A 162 -16.39 -28.15 -2.89
N ALA A 163 -16.54 -28.56 -1.63
CA ALA A 163 -16.96 -27.66 -0.55
C ALA A 163 -15.85 -26.69 -0.17
N LYS A 164 -14.59 -27.13 -0.16
CA LYS A 164 -13.44 -26.22 0.04
C LYS A 164 -13.29 -25.25 -1.13
N LEU A 165 -13.44 -25.73 -2.37
CA LEU A 165 -13.37 -24.89 -3.56
C LEU A 165 -14.45 -23.81 -3.58
N ALA A 166 -15.70 -24.15 -3.20
CA ALA A 166 -16.77 -23.17 -3.09
C ALA A 166 -16.46 -22.07 -2.05
N LYS A 167 -15.90 -22.46 -0.89
CA LYS A 167 -15.47 -21.52 0.15
C LYS A 167 -14.32 -20.61 -0.32
N LEU A 168 -13.29 -21.16 -0.98
CA LEU A 168 -12.19 -20.35 -1.54
C LEU A 168 -12.68 -19.38 -2.60
N THR A 169 -13.56 -19.84 -3.49
CA THR A 169 -14.16 -18.99 -4.52
C THR A 169 -14.87 -17.80 -3.88
N LYS A 170 -15.64 -18.05 -2.80
CA LYS A 170 -16.33 -17.00 -2.07
C LYS A 170 -15.37 -15.99 -1.42
N ILE A 171 -14.26 -16.46 -0.84
CA ILE A 171 -13.22 -15.59 -0.26
C ILE A 171 -12.54 -14.75 -1.36
N ASN A 172 -12.14 -15.37 -2.47
CA ASN A 172 -11.49 -14.68 -3.58
C ASN A 172 -12.42 -13.63 -4.20
N GLN A 173 -13.70 -13.97 -4.40
CA GLN A 173 -14.70 -13.01 -4.87
C GLN A 173 -14.82 -11.83 -3.91
N TYR A 174 -14.85 -12.08 -2.59
CA TYR A 174 -14.94 -11.02 -1.59
C TYR A 174 -13.72 -10.09 -1.61
N HIS A 175 -12.51 -10.62 -1.80
CA HIS A 175 -11.31 -9.79 -1.97
C HIS A 175 -11.38 -8.91 -3.22
N CYS A 176 -11.84 -9.47 -4.34
CA CYS A 176 -12.04 -8.73 -5.58
C CYS A 176 -13.13 -7.66 -5.44
N GLU A 177 -14.23 -7.93 -4.71
CA GLU A 177 -15.29 -6.95 -4.43
C GLU A 177 -14.77 -5.76 -3.60
N LEU A 178 -13.95 -6.02 -2.59
CA LEU A 178 -13.32 -4.96 -1.78
C LEU A 178 -12.34 -4.13 -2.63
N PHE A 179 -11.54 -4.79 -3.47
CA PHE A 179 -10.64 -4.11 -4.39
C PHE A 179 -11.40 -3.30 -5.46
N ALA A 180 -12.53 -3.81 -5.97
CA ALA A 180 -13.37 -3.09 -6.93
C ALA A 180 -13.90 -1.78 -6.33
N LYS A 181 -14.31 -1.77 -5.06
CA LYS A 181 -14.70 -0.52 -4.35
C LYS A 181 -13.57 0.49 -4.26
N PHE A 182 -12.34 0.03 -4.06
CA PHE A 182 -11.17 0.90 -4.08
C PHE A 182 -10.94 1.51 -5.47
N ILE A 183 -11.00 0.71 -6.53
CA ILE A 183 -10.90 1.20 -7.91
C ILE A 183 -12.02 2.19 -8.24
N GLU A 184 -13.26 1.87 -7.86
CA GLU A 184 -14.42 2.76 -8.02
C GLU A 184 -14.21 4.09 -7.29
N ARG A 185 -13.71 4.06 -6.05
CA ARG A 185 -13.37 5.28 -5.31
C ARG A 185 -12.35 6.11 -6.07
N LEU A 186 -11.25 5.53 -6.53
CA LEU A 186 -10.24 6.26 -7.30
C LEU A 186 -10.80 6.85 -8.60
N SER A 187 -11.69 6.15 -9.29
CA SER A 187 -12.35 6.65 -10.50
C SER A 187 -13.36 7.77 -10.23
N ASN A 188 -13.89 7.87 -9.01
CA ASN A 188 -14.86 8.88 -8.63
C ASN A 188 -14.21 10.09 -7.93
N THR A 189 -12.90 10.05 -7.68
CA THR A 189 -12.15 11.16 -7.06
C THR A 189 -11.45 11.99 -8.15
N PRO A 190 -11.86 13.25 -8.37
CA PRO A 190 -11.20 14.14 -9.33
C PRO A 190 -9.74 14.43 -8.96
N ASP A 191 -8.87 14.50 -9.95
CA ASP A 191 -7.49 14.92 -9.80
C ASP A 191 -7.03 15.63 -11.08
N GLY A 192 -6.98 16.96 -11.05
CA GLY A 192 -6.57 17.78 -12.20
C GLY A 192 -7.50 17.62 -13.42
N ASP A 193 -6.95 17.11 -14.52
CA ASP A 193 -7.61 16.87 -15.81
C ASP A 193 -8.26 15.48 -15.93
N GLY A 194 -8.22 14.68 -14.87
CA GLY A 194 -8.83 13.36 -14.82
C GLY A 194 -9.25 12.96 -13.41
N THR A 195 -9.14 11.67 -13.12
CA THR A 195 -9.42 11.07 -11.82
C THR A 195 -8.14 10.52 -11.21
N LEU A 196 -8.14 10.23 -9.90
CA LEU A 196 -7.00 9.56 -9.27
C LEU A 196 -6.65 8.24 -9.97
N LEU A 197 -7.66 7.51 -10.48
CA LEU A 197 -7.41 6.27 -11.23
C LEU A 197 -6.67 6.54 -12.53
N ASP A 198 -7.03 7.61 -13.27
CA ASP A 198 -6.36 8.00 -14.51
C ASP A 198 -4.89 8.35 -14.29
N HIS A 199 -4.57 8.93 -13.12
CA HIS A 199 -3.22 9.31 -12.74
C HIS A 199 -2.46 8.26 -11.91
N SER A 200 -3.02 7.07 -11.76
CA SER A 200 -2.42 5.98 -10.98
C SER A 200 -1.98 4.80 -11.84
N MET A 201 -1.03 4.04 -11.31
CA MET A 201 -0.67 2.70 -11.78
C MET A 201 -0.91 1.72 -10.63
N ILE A 202 -1.88 0.82 -10.79
CA ILE A 202 -2.28 -0.13 -9.75
C ILE A 202 -2.03 -1.56 -10.24
N VAL A 203 -1.22 -2.31 -9.47
CA VAL A 203 -1.01 -3.75 -9.68
C VAL A 203 -1.70 -4.51 -8.56
N TYR A 204 -2.58 -5.43 -8.94
CA TYR A 204 -3.32 -6.29 -8.02
C TYR A 204 -3.19 -7.75 -8.42
N GLY A 205 -3.03 -8.65 -7.46
CA GLY A 205 -2.91 -10.07 -7.75
C GLY A 205 -2.38 -10.89 -6.58
N ALA A 206 -1.97 -12.11 -6.89
CA ALA A 206 -1.44 -13.07 -5.93
C ALA A 206 -0.10 -13.66 -6.37
N GLY A 207 0.65 -14.20 -5.40
CA GLY A 207 1.91 -14.90 -5.66
C GLY A 207 1.74 -16.36 -6.08
N MET A 208 0.50 -16.86 -6.14
CA MET A 208 0.17 -18.24 -6.55
C MET A 208 -1.10 -18.24 -7.40
N ALA A 209 -1.10 -19.02 -8.49
CA ALA A 209 -2.27 -19.24 -9.33
C ALA A 209 -3.18 -20.35 -8.77
N ASP A 210 -2.58 -21.37 -8.15
CA ASP A 210 -3.29 -22.44 -7.45
C ASP A 210 -2.68 -22.62 -6.05
N SER A 211 -3.51 -22.44 -5.02
CA SER A 211 -3.07 -22.45 -3.63
C SER A 211 -2.87 -23.86 -3.06
N ASN A 212 -3.44 -24.90 -3.67
CA ASN A 212 -3.25 -26.29 -3.24
C ASN A 212 -1.95 -26.87 -3.79
N ALA A 213 -1.63 -26.59 -5.05
CA ALA A 213 -0.40 -27.00 -5.71
C ALA A 213 0.78 -26.07 -5.41
N HIS A 214 0.54 -24.91 -4.79
CA HIS A 214 1.52 -23.82 -4.65
C HIS A 214 2.12 -23.40 -6.01
N ALA A 215 1.28 -23.37 -7.05
CA ALA A 215 1.72 -23.05 -8.40
C ALA A 215 2.05 -21.56 -8.51
N SER A 216 3.31 -21.24 -8.79
CA SER A 216 3.80 -19.86 -9.01
C SER A 216 3.81 -19.47 -10.49
N GLN A 217 3.36 -20.35 -11.38
CA GLN A 217 3.19 -20.11 -12.81
C GLN A 217 1.78 -19.56 -13.11
N ASN A 218 1.63 -18.85 -14.22
CA ASN A 218 0.34 -18.32 -14.69
C ASN A 218 -0.40 -17.47 -13.65
N LEU A 219 0.34 -16.57 -12.99
CA LEU A 219 -0.17 -15.75 -11.89
C LEU A 219 -1.31 -14.82 -12.36
N PRO A 220 -2.41 -14.71 -11.58
CA PRO A 220 -3.48 -13.78 -11.87
C PRO A 220 -3.05 -12.35 -11.49
N ILE A 221 -2.65 -11.56 -12.48
CA ILE A 221 -2.26 -10.16 -12.30
C ILE A 221 -3.23 -9.25 -13.04
N LEU A 222 -3.78 -8.28 -12.32
CA LEU A 222 -4.59 -7.20 -12.84
C LEU A 222 -3.77 -5.91 -12.79
N LEU A 223 -3.70 -5.23 -13.93
CA LEU A 223 -3.15 -3.88 -14.06
C LEU A 223 -4.31 -2.90 -14.28
N ALA A 224 -4.40 -1.86 -13.46
CA ALA A 224 -5.42 -0.82 -13.55
C ALA A 224 -4.82 0.59 -13.49
N GLY A 225 -5.61 1.58 -13.90
CA GLY A 225 -5.24 2.99 -13.99
C GLY A 225 -4.74 3.39 -15.39
N GLY A 226 -4.26 4.63 -15.53
CA GLY A 226 -3.95 5.24 -16.83
C GLY A 226 -2.93 4.48 -17.67
N VAL A 227 -2.06 3.68 -17.04
CA VAL A 227 -1.06 2.86 -17.75
C VAL A 227 -1.60 1.55 -18.32
N ALA A 228 -2.78 1.09 -17.89
CA ALA A 228 -3.26 -0.27 -18.19
C ALA A 228 -3.78 -0.43 -19.63
N GLY A 229 -4.17 0.67 -20.28
CA GLY A 229 -4.82 0.66 -21.59
C GLY A 229 -6.22 0.00 -21.62
N GLY A 230 -6.69 -0.55 -20.49
CA GLY A 230 -8.04 -1.06 -20.26
C GLY A 230 -8.46 -2.29 -21.09
N GLY A 231 -9.59 -2.89 -20.71
CA GLY A 231 -10.42 -3.75 -21.58
C GLY A 231 -9.80 -5.03 -22.16
N ARG A 232 -8.66 -5.50 -21.64
CA ARG A 232 -7.90 -6.62 -22.21
C ARG A 232 -7.68 -7.73 -21.21
N HIS A 233 -7.70 -8.96 -21.72
CA HIS A 233 -7.16 -10.13 -21.04
C HIS A 233 -6.01 -10.67 -21.90
N ILE A 234 -4.79 -10.62 -21.38
CA ILE A 234 -3.58 -10.98 -22.12
C ILE A 234 -2.98 -12.22 -21.47
N MET A 235 -2.87 -13.29 -22.24
CA MET A 235 -2.15 -14.50 -21.85
C MET A 235 -0.80 -14.49 -22.56
N TYR A 236 0.27 -14.52 -21.77
CA TYR A 236 1.63 -14.66 -22.28
C TYR A 236 2.00 -16.14 -22.46
N PRO A 237 3.02 -16.45 -23.29
CA PRO A 237 3.55 -17.81 -23.37
C PRO A 237 3.92 -18.37 -21.99
N GLU A 238 3.86 -19.69 -21.87
CA GLU A 238 4.34 -20.39 -20.67
C GLU A 238 5.78 -19.98 -20.33
N ASP A 239 6.11 -20.01 -19.03
CA ASP A 239 7.40 -19.58 -18.49
C ASP A 239 7.78 -18.10 -18.71
N THR A 240 6.85 -17.24 -19.17
CA THR A 240 7.08 -15.79 -19.21
C THR A 240 7.30 -15.25 -17.80
N PRO A 241 8.47 -14.67 -17.47
CA PRO A 241 8.74 -14.11 -16.15
C PRO A 241 7.80 -12.96 -15.79
N LEU A 242 7.22 -12.97 -14.59
CA LEU A 242 6.50 -11.80 -14.05
C LEU A 242 7.42 -10.56 -13.97
N ALA A 243 8.72 -10.77 -13.81
CA ALA A 243 9.71 -9.70 -13.82
C ALA A 243 9.72 -8.90 -15.14
N ASN A 244 9.28 -9.49 -16.27
CA ASN A 244 9.13 -8.77 -17.53
C ASN A 244 8.05 -7.69 -17.46
N LEU A 245 6.94 -7.97 -16.75
CA LEU A 245 5.90 -6.96 -16.49
C LEU A 245 6.47 -5.85 -15.61
N GLN A 246 7.16 -6.22 -14.53
CA GLN A 246 7.75 -5.26 -13.59
C GLN A 246 8.76 -4.32 -14.29
N LEU A 247 9.59 -4.84 -15.20
CA LEU A 247 10.48 -4.00 -16.02
C LEU A 247 9.72 -3.00 -16.88
N SER A 248 8.62 -3.42 -17.52
CA SER A 248 7.77 -2.49 -18.29
C SER A 248 7.14 -1.41 -17.42
N LEU A 249 6.69 -1.76 -16.21
CA LEU A 249 6.09 -0.81 -15.28
C LEU A 249 7.12 0.18 -14.72
N LEU A 250 8.35 -0.25 -14.43
CA LEU A 250 9.44 0.64 -14.01
C LEU A 250 9.79 1.67 -15.08
N ASP A 251 9.76 1.27 -16.36
CA ASP A 251 9.95 2.19 -17.50
C ASP A 251 8.86 3.26 -17.55
N LYS A 252 7.59 2.87 -17.31
CA LYS A 252 6.45 3.80 -17.23
C LYS A 252 6.54 4.77 -16.05
N LEU A 253 7.18 4.36 -14.96
CA LEU A 253 7.46 5.21 -13.81
C LEU A 253 8.68 6.14 -14.00
N GLY A 254 9.35 6.09 -15.15
CA GLY A 254 10.56 6.88 -15.38
C GLY A 254 11.77 6.37 -14.60
N VAL A 255 11.77 5.09 -14.21
CA VAL A 255 12.88 4.41 -13.53
C VAL A 255 13.51 3.39 -14.50
N PRO A 256 14.28 3.84 -15.50
CA PRO A 256 14.84 2.94 -16.51
C PRO A 256 15.77 1.93 -15.82
N THR A 257 15.41 0.66 -15.97
CA THR A 257 16.10 -0.47 -15.34
C THR A 257 16.48 -1.46 -16.44
N GLU A 258 17.78 -1.79 -16.55
CA GLU A 258 18.27 -2.68 -17.61
C GLU A 258 17.81 -4.14 -17.42
N SER A 259 17.79 -4.61 -16.17
CA SER A 259 17.34 -5.95 -15.81
C SER A 259 16.79 -6.00 -14.39
N LEU A 260 15.86 -6.92 -14.13
CA LEU A 260 15.26 -7.15 -12.83
C LEU A 260 15.10 -8.65 -12.61
N GLY A 261 15.74 -9.21 -11.59
CA GLY A 261 15.65 -10.63 -11.26
C GLY A 261 15.96 -11.52 -12.47
N HIS A 262 15.01 -12.38 -12.84
CA HIS A 262 15.11 -13.31 -13.97
C HIS A 262 14.35 -12.82 -15.21
N ALA A 263 14.14 -11.51 -15.35
CA ALA A 263 13.51 -10.94 -16.52
C ALA A 263 14.31 -11.25 -17.80
N THR A 264 13.60 -11.59 -18.87
CA THR A 264 14.14 -11.88 -20.20
C THR A 264 13.82 -10.77 -21.22
N GLY A 265 13.03 -9.77 -20.82
CA GLY A 265 12.67 -8.62 -21.64
C GLY A 265 11.57 -7.78 -21.02
N LYS A 266 11.06 -6.79 -21.77
CA LYS A 266 9.89 -5.98 -21.41
C LYS A 266 8.63 -6.55 -22.08
N LEU A 267 7.50 -6.51 -21.40
CA LEU A 267 6.19 -6.82 -21.98
C LEU A 267 5.55 -5.59 -22.65
N PRO A 268 4.85 -5.76 -23.80
CA PRO A 268 4.10 -4.69 -24.43
C PRO A 268 2.81 -4.43 -23.64
N ILE A 269 2.81 -3.35 -22.85
CA ILE A 269 1.67 -2.98 -21.99
C ILE A 269 0.94 -1.71 -22.44
N ASP A 270 1.40 -1.08 -23.53
CA ASP A 270 0.83 0.17 -24.02
C ASP A 270 -0.67 0.04 -24.36
N PRO A 271 -1.46 1.12 -24.15
CA PRO A 271 -2.81 1.21 -24.69
C PRO A 271 -2.80 1.03 -26.21
N LEU A 272 -3.88 0.48 -26.77
CA LEU A 272 -4.10 0.59 -28.22
C LEU A 272 -4.37 2.07 -28.51
N GLY A 273 -3.51 2.70 -29.30
CA GLY A 273 -3.67 4.09 -29.73
C GLY A 273 -4.87 4.30 -30.65
#